data_AF-A0A537X8G9-F1
#
_entry.id   AF-A0A537X8G9-F1
#
_cell.length_a   1.000
_cell.length_b   1.000
_cell.length_c   1.000
_cell.angle_alpha   90.00
_cell.angle_beta   90.00
_cell.angle_gamma   90.00
#
_symmetry.space_group_name_H-M   'P 1'
#
loop_
_entity.id
_entity.type
_entity.pdbx_description
1 polymer ?
#
loop_
_entity_poly.entity_id
_entity_poly.type
_entity_poly.pdbx_seq_one_letter_code
_entity_poly.pdbx_strand_id
1 'polypeptide(L)'
;VVCVEAIKGLHPHATDKNLIPGCTYCNPQVASVGLTEARAKEGGREIRVGRFPFVGNGKAIALGEDQGLVKVVFDKKTGQLLGAHMIGAEVTELIQGYVVAMNLETTEEELMHTIFPHPTLSEMMKEAVLDAYGRVLNI
;
A
#
# COMPACT_ATOMS: atom_id res chain seq x y z
N VAL A 1 -17.10 -16.57 -2.90
CA VAL A 1 -17.44 -16.27 -4.31
C VAL A 1 -16.84 -17.33 -5.24
N VAL A 2 -15.51 -17.45 -5.34
CA VAL A 2 -14.81 -18.42 -6.20
C VAL A 2 -15.39 -19.85 -6.14
N CYS A 3 -15.55 -20.44 -4.94
CA CYS A 3 -16.09 -21.80 -4.81
C CYS A 3 -17.49 -21.95 -5.42
N VAL A 4 -18.40 -21.00 -5.14
CA VAL A 4 -19.78 -21.04 -5.63
C VAL A 4 -19.84 -20.81 -7.14
N GLU A 5 -19.00 -19.91 -7.68
CA GLU A 5 -18.88 -19.68 -9.12
C GLU A 5 -18.39 -20.92 -9.85
N ALA A 6 -17.39 -21.61 -9.30
CA ALA A 6 -16.89 -22.88 -9.85
C ALA A 6 -17.98 -23.97 -9.81
N ILE A 7 -18.74 -24.09 -8.71
CA ILE A 7 -19.88 -25.02 -8.60
C ILE A 7 -20.94 -24.71 -9.67
N LYS A 8 -21.16 -23.43 -10.00
CA LYS A 8 -22.09 -23.00 -11.06
C LYS A 8 -21.53 -23.23 -12.48
N GLY A 9 -20.32 -23.77 -12.63
CA GLY A 9 -19.66 -23.98 -13.92
C GLY A 9 -19.14 -22.70 -14.56
N LEU A 10 -18.97 -21.62 -13.79
CA LEU A 10 -18.29 -20.41 -14.24
C LEU A 10 -16.76 -20.58 -14.15
N HIS A 11 -16.02 -19.61 -14.68
CA HIS A 11 -14.55 -19.58 -14.68
C HIS A 11 -14.02 -18.48 -13.75
N PRO A 12 -14.11 -18.66 -12.41
CA PRO A 12 -13.64 -17.65 -11.49
C PRO A 12 -12.11 -17.50 -11.55
N HIS A 13 -11.63 -16.28 -11.36
CA HIS A 13 -10.21 -16.04 -11.15
C HIS A 13 -9.74 -16.74 -9.85
N ALA A 14 -8.54 -17.33 -9.88
CA ALA A 14 -7.95 -17.91 -8.70
C ALA A 14 -7.64 -16.83 -7.65
N THR A 15 -7.89 -17.13 -6.38
CA THR A 15 -7.52 -16.22 -5.28
C THR A 15 -6.01 -16.21 -5.10
N ASP A 16 -5.38 -15.06 -5.35
CA ASP A 16 -3.98 -14.84 -4.95
C ASP A 16 -3.91 -14.49 -3.46
N LYS A 17 -3.20 -15.33 -2.71
CA LYS A 17 -3.01 -15.14 -1.26
C LYS A 17 -2.12 -13.95 -0.93
N ASN A 18 -1.27 -13.51 -1.86
CA ASN A 18 -0.42 -12.34 -1.66
C ASN A 18 -1.21 -11.03 -1.66
N LEU A 19 -2.43 -11.05 -2.21
CA LEU A 19 -3.33 -9.89 -2.28
C LEU A 19 -4.34 -9.85 -1.12
N ILE A 20 -4.25 -10.78 -0.16
CA ILE A 20 -5.09 -10.76 1.04
C ILE A 20 -4.47 -9.79 2.05
N PRO A 21 -5.15 -8.67 2.40
CA PRO A 21 -4.63 -7.76 3.40
C PRO A 21 -4.73 -8.36 4.81
N GLY A 22 -3.71 -8.10 5.63
CA GLY A 22 -3.74 -8.35 7.07
C GLY A 22 -3.95 -7.04 7.82
N CYS A 23 -4.93 -7.01 8.72
CA CYS A 23 -5.29 -5.84 9.52
C CYS A 23 -5.29 -6.20 11.02
N THR A 24 -4.65 -5.35 11.83
CA THR A 24 -4.69 -5.42 13.29
C THR A 24 -5.32 -4.13 13.83
N TYR A 25 -6.49 -4.27 14.44
CA TYR A 25 -7.30 -3.15 14.95
C TYR A 25 -6.90 -2.76 16.38
N CYS A 26 -5.60 -2.55 16.60
CA CYS A 26 -5.05 -2.00 17.84
C CYS A 26 -4.87 -0.48 17.73
N ASN A 27 -4.34 0.17 18.78
CA ASN A 27 -3.95 1.58 18.74
C ASN A 27 -2.42 1.73 18.90
N PRO A 28 -1.69 2.27 17.89
CA PRO A 28 -2.16 2.61 16.53
C PRO A 28 -2.49 1.35 15.71
N GLN A 29 -3.31 1.49 14.67
CA GLN A 29 -3.70 0.37 13.81
C GLN A 29 -2.52 -0.07 12.93
N VAL A 30 -2.55 -1.32 12.46
CA VAL A 30 -1.55 -1.86 11.53
C VAL A 30 -2.24 -2.56 10.36
N ALA A 31 -1.80 -2.26 9.14
CA ALA A 31 -2.30 -2.90 7.92
C ALA A 31 -1.15 -3.24 6.97
N SER A 32 -1.23 -4.39 6.29
CA SER A 32 -0.22 -4.80 5.32
C SER A 32 -0.79 -5.68 4.22
N VAL A 33 -0.17 -5.66 3.05
CA VAL A 33 -0.43 -6.59 1.93
C VAL A 33 0.86 -6.86 1.15
N GLY A 34 0.95 -8.03 0.53
CA GLY A 34 2.08 -8.40 -0.32
C GLY A 34 3.37 -8.75 0.42
N LEU A 35 4.49 -8.54 -0.25
CA LEU A 35 5.82 -8.90 0.25
C LEU A 35 6.34 -7.87 1.26
N THR A 36 6.98 -8.38 2.30
CA THR A 36 7.85 -7.56 3.15
C THR A 36 9.16 -7.25 2.41
N GLU A 37 9.83 -6.17 2.81
CA GLU A 37 11.13 -5.81 2.26
C GLU A 37 12.16 -6.95 2.40
N ALA A 38 12.19 -7.62 3.55
CA ALA A 38 13.09 -8.75 3.81
C ALA A 38 12.79 -9.92 2.86
N ARG A 39 11.52 -10.33 2.73
CA ARG A 39 11.13 -11.42 1.83
C ARG A 39 11.39 -11.08 0.36
N ALA A 40 11.20 -9.83 -0.05
CA ALA A 40 11.51 -9.41 -1.41
C ALA A 40 13.02 -9.52 -1.70
N LYS A 41 13.87 -9.10 -0.75
CA LYS A 41 15.34 -9.25 -0.84
C LYS A 41 15.78 -10.72 -0.81
N GLU A 42 15.23 -11.54 0.08
CA GLU A 42 15.49 -12.98 0.17
C GLU A 42 15.13 -13.70 -1.14
N GLY A 43 14.07 -13.27 -1.82
CA GLY A 43 13.68 -13.74 -3.14
C GLY A 43 14.57 -13.26 -4.29
N GLY A 44 15.67 -12.56 -4.02
CA GLY A 44 16.63 -12.09 -5.02
C GLY A 44 16.13 -10.90 -5.86
N ARG A 45 15.09 -10.19 -5.43
CA ARG A 45 14.57 -9.02 -6.15
C ARG A 45 15.40 -7.78 -5.85
N GLU A 46 15.67 -7.00 -6.88
CA GLU A 46 16.11 -5.62 -6.71
C GLU A 46 14.87 -4.77 -6.41
N ILE A 47 14.89 -4.02 -5.31
CA ILE A 47 13.71 -3.30 -4.83
C ILE A 47 13.98 -1.81 -4.65
N ARG A 48 12.90 -1.03 -4.74
CA ARG A 48 12.80 0.33 -4.22
C ARG A 48 11.88 0.33 -3.01
N VAL A 49 12.20 1.16 -2.03
CA VAL A 49 11.40 1.25 -0.80
C VAL A 49 11.12 2.71 -0.53
N GLY A 50 9.84 3.04 -0.40
CA GLY A 50 9.39 4.37 -0.03
C GLY A 50 8.75 4.36 1.35
N ARG A 51 8.90 5.46 2.07
CA ARG A 51 8.46 5.65 3.46
C ARG A 51 7.95 7.07 3.62
N PHE A 52 6.74 7.22 4.17
CA PHE A 52 6.18 8.52 4.49
C PHE A 52 5.65 8.54 5.93
N PRO A 53 6.18 9.40 6.81
CA PRO A 53 5.73 9.49 8.20
C PRO A 53 4.41 10.26 8.32
N PHE A 54 3.58 9.89 9.29
CA PHE A 54 2.29 10.56 9.52
C PHE A 54 2.44 12.04 9.92
N VAL A 55 3.56 12.41 10.54
CA VAL A 55 3.87 13.80 10.90
C VAL A 55 3.99 14.74 9.69
N GLY A 56 4.23 14.20 8.50
CA GLY A 56 4.24 14.98 7.25
C GLY A 56 2.84 15.18 6.64
N ASN A 57 1.78 14.62 7.24
CA ASN A 57 0.41 14.69 6.74
C ASN A 57 -0.45 15.68 7.54
N GLY A 58 -0.94 16.72 6.87
CA GLY A 58 -1.77 17.75 7.51
C GLY A 58 -3.07 17.22 8.13
N LYS A 59 -3.70 16.19 7.54
CA LYS A 59 -4.90 15.58 8.12
C LYS A 59 -4.60 14.82 9.40
N ALA A 60 -3.50 14.08 9.46
CA ALA A 60 -3.06 13.35 10.65
C ALA A 60 -2.79 14.31 11.82
N ILE A 61 -2.08 15.41 11.56
CA ILE A 61 -1.86 16.49 12.54
C ILE A 61 -3.20 17.07 13.02
N ALA A 62 -4.12 17.38 12.11
CA ALA A 62 -5.42 17.97 12.46
C ALA A 62 -6.29 17.02 13.30
N LEU A 63 -6.08 15.70 13.22
CA LEU A 63 -6.74 14.69 14.04
C LEU A 63 -6.05 14.47 15.39
N GLY A 64 -4.83 14.98 15.59
CA GLY A 64 -4.00 14.66 16.76
C GLY A 64 -3.41 13.24 16.72
N GLU A 65 -3.36 12.63 15.54
CA GLU A 65 -2.96 11.23 15.30
C GLU A 65 -1.78 11.16 14.31
N ASP A 66 -0.71 11.91 14.61
CA ASP A 66 0.44 12.12 13.72
C ASP A 66 1.55 11.05 13.86
N GLN A 67 1.29 10.02 14.67
CA GLN A 67 2.20 8.90 14.89
C GLN A 67 1.92 7.78 13.89
N GLY A 68 2.93 7.41 13.10
CA GLY A 68 2.78 6.34 12.13
C GLY A 68 3.71 6.44 10.93
N LEU A 69 3.55 5.48 10.03
CA LEU A 69 4.34 5.35 8.80
C LEU A 69 3.55 4.58 7.74
N VAL A 70 3.62 5.07 6.50
CA VAL A 70 3.29 4.28 5.30
C VAL A 70 4.60 3.85 4.64
N LYS A 71 4.72 2.55 4.33
CA LYS A 71 5.88 1.97 3.65
C LYS A 71 5.42 1.16 2.44
N VAL A 72 6.05 1.39 1.30
CA VAL A 72 5.80 0.64 0.06
C VAL A 72 7.08 -0.01 -0.45
N VAL A 73 6.95 -1.15 -1.11
CA VAL A 73 8.04 -1.92 -1.69
C VAL A 73 7.72 -2.16 -3.16
N PHE A 74 8.60 -1.68 -4.04
CA PHE A 74 8.47 -1.81 -5.49
C PHE A 74 9.57 -2.69 -6.06
N ASP A 75 9.26 -3.43 -7.12
CA ASP A 75 10.26 -4.06 -7.97
C ASP A 75 10.99 -2.98 -8.78
N LYS A 76 12.31 -2.93 -8.66
CA LYS A 76 13.10 -1.86 -9.29
C LYS A 76 13.13 -1.96 -10.81
N LYS A 77 12.95 -3.16 -11.38
CA LYS A 77 13.05 -3.41 -12.82
C LYS A 77 11.74 -3.15 -13.53
N THR A 78 10.63 -3.54 -12.92
CA THR A 78 9.30 -3.48 -13.56
C THR A 78 8.43 -2.33 -13.08
N GLY A 79 8.73 -1.72 -11.93
CA GLY A 79 7.84 -0.72 -11.33
C GLY A 79 6.62 -1.32 -10.62
N GLN A 80 6.54 -2.65 -10.53
CA GLN A 80 5.42 -3.34 -9.89
C GLN A 80 5.43 -3.09 -8.37
N LEU A 81 4.27 -2.73 -7.81
CA LEU A 81 4.08 -2.70 -6.35
C LEU A 81 4.08 -4.13 -5.79
N LEU A 82 5.10 -4.47 -4.99
CA LEU A 82 5.28 -5.79 -4.40
C LEU A 82 4.61 -5.93 -3.03
N GLY A 83 4.48 -4.83 -2.29
CA GLY A 83 3.81 -4.82 -1.00
C GLY A 83 3.72 -3.44 -0.38
N ALA A 84 2.76 -3.29 0.53
CA ALA A 84 2.51 -2.07 1.29
C ALA A 84 2.29 -2.42 2.76
N HIS A 85 2.83 -1.59 3.65
CA HIS A 85 2.87 -1.82 5.09
C HIS A 85 2.64 -0.49 5.79
N MET A 86 1.64 -0.43 6.66
CA MET A 86 1.13 0.82 7.23
C MET A 86 0.91 0.65 8.73
N ILE A 87 1.25 1.69 9.50
CA ILE A 87 0.94 1.81 10.91
C ILE A 87 0.49 3.24 11.19
N GLY A 88 -0.65 3.44 11.86
CA GLY A 88 -1.19 4.76 12.17
C GLY A 88 -2.73 4.78 12.17
N ALA A 89 -3.32 5.97 12.27
CA ALA A 89 -4.78 6.13 12.23
C ALA A 89 -5.39 5.69 10.89
N GLU A 90 -6.51 4.97 10.96
CA GLU A 90 -7.34 4.53 9.83
C GLU A 90 -6.62 3.70 8.75
N VAL A 91 -5.40 3.19 8.99
CA VAL A 91 -4.65 2.46 7.95
C VAL A 91 -5.34 1.18 7.50
N THR A 92 -6.19 0.56 8.34
CA THR A 92 -6.99 -0.60 7.95
C THR A 92 -8.06 -0.25 6.91
N GLU A 93 -8.46 1.02 6.85
CA GLU A 93 -9.38 1.59 5.85
C GLU A 93 -8.65 2.27 4.69
N LEU A 94 -7.31 2.24 4.64
CA LEU A 94 -6.52 2.77 3.52
C LEU A 94 -5.87 1.66 2.67
N ILE A 95 -5.51 0.55 3.30
CA ILE A 95 -4.75 -0.54 2.67
C ILE A 95 -5.41 -1.12 1.41
N GLN A 96 -6.74 -1.11 1.33
CA GLN A 96 -7.51 -1.57 0.18
C GLN A 96 -7.16 -0.82 -1.10
N GLY A 97 -6.73 0.45 -1.02
CA GLY A 97 -6.27 1.18 -2.21
C GLY A 97 -5.03 0.53 -2.84
N TYR A 98 -4.11 0.02 -2.01
CA TYR A 98 -2.97 -0.76 -2.51
C TYR A 98 -3.38 -2.16 -2.97
N VAL A 99 -4.37 -2.79 -2.33
CA VAL A 99 -4.89 -4.09 -2.81
C VAL A 99 -5.47 -3.95 -4.22
N VAL A 100 -6.27 -2.91 -4.46
CA VAL A 100 -6.83 -2.62 -5.80
C VAL A 100 -5.70 -2.36 -6.80
N ALA A 101 -4.70 -1.55 -6.44
CA ALA A 101 -3.56 -1.27 -7.31
C ALA A 101 -2.77 -2.56 -7.66
N MET A 102 -2.47 -3.40 -6.68
CA MET A 102 -1.76 -4.66 -6.91
C MET A 102 -2.59 -5.64 -7.75
N ASN A 103 -3.91 -5.70 -7.55
CA ASN A 103 -4.81 -6.55 -8.34
C ASN A 103 -4.94 -6.08 -9.81
N LEU A 104 -4.67 -4.81 -10.08
CA LEU A 104 -4.62 -4.23 -11.43
C LEU A 104 -3.20 -4.22 -12.01
N GLU A 105 -2.23 -4.85 -11.34
CA GLU A 105 -0.81 -4.82 -11.73
C GLU A 105 -0.27 -3.40 -11.95
N THR A 106 -0.80 -2.45 -11.18
CA THR A 106 -0.47 -1.03 -11.28
C THR A 106 1.01 -0.78 -10.97
N THR A 107 1.61 0.18 -11.67
CA THR A 107 3.00 0.59 -11.46
C THR A 107 3.09 1.83 -10.58
N GLU A 108 4.30 2.26 -10.28
CA GLU A 108 4.50 3.55 -9.62
C GLU A 108 3.91 4.73 -10.41
N GLU A 109 3.87 4.64 -11.75
CA GLU A 109 3.49 5.76 -12.61
C GLU A 109 2.03 6.15 -12.38
N GLU A 110 1.11 5.19 -12.43
CA GLU A 110 -0.31 5.45 -12.17
C GLU A 110 -0.54 5.95 -10.74
N LEU A 111 0.16 5.39 -9.75
CA LEU A 111 0.03 5.81 -8.36
C LEU A 111 0.54 7.25 -8.14
N MET A 112 1.64 7.64 -8.78
CA MET A 112 2.17 9.01 -8.74
C MET A 112 1.24 10.02 -9.43
N HIS A 113 0.62 9.62 -10.55
CA HIS A 113 -0.25 10.49 -11.34
C HIS A 113 -1.69 10.55 -10.83
N THR A 114 -2.10 9.65 -9.94
CA THR A 114 -3.39 9.70 -9.27
C THR A 114 -3.50 10.94 -8.37
N ILE A 115 -4.64 11.62 -8.46
CA ILE A 115 -4.98 12.77 -7.60
C ILE A 115 -5.65 12.23 -6.34
N PHE A 116 -4.97 12.39 -5.21
CA PHE A 116 -5.52 12.07 -3.90
C PHE A 116 -6.23 13.32 -3.35
N PRO A 117 -7.41 13.17 -2.71
CA PRO A 117 -8.13 14.30 -2.14
C PRO A 117 -7.35 14.95 -0.99
N HIS A 118 -7.43 16.27 -0.89
CA HIS A 118 -6.76 17.06 0.15
C HIS A 118 -7.76 17.83 1.02
N PRO A 119 -7.58 17.89 2.36
CA PRO A 119 -6.63 17.12 3.16
C PRO A 119 -7.20 15.74 3.53
N THR A 120 -6.46 14.66 3.28
CA THR A 120 -6.82 13.30 3.72
C THR A 120 -5.61 12.47 4.14
N LEU A 121 -5.84 11.40 4.92
CA LEU A 121 -4.78 10.47 5.30
C LEU A 121 -4.25 9.68 4.07
N SER A 122 -5.07 9.49 3.03
CA SER A 122 -4.65 8.75 1.84
C SER A 122 -3.57 9.46 1.03
N GLU A 123 -3.36 10.77 1.22
CA GLU A 123 -2.22 11.50 0.62
C GLU A 123 -0.87 10.85 0.95
N MET A 124 -0.73 10.27 2.14
CA MET A 124 0.49 9.54 2.55
C MET A 124 0.77 8.34 1.65
N MET A 125 -0.27 7.74 1.07
CA MET A 125 -0.09 6.63 0.13
C MET A 125 0.66 7.09 -1.12
N LYS A 126 0.31 8.28 -1.63
CA LYS A 126 1.00 8.90 -2.77
C LYS A 126 2.42 9.30 -2.41
N GLU A 127 2.60 9.95 -1.27
CA GLU A 127 3.93 10.40 -0.84
C GLU A 127 4.89 9.24 -0.59
N ALA A 128 4.41 8.13 -0.02
CA ALA A 128 5.23 6.93 0.13
C ALA A 128 5.69 6.36 -1.23
N VAL A 129 4.84 6.43 -2.27
CA VAL A 129 5.23 6.03 -3.63
C VAL A 129 6.25 7.01 -4.21
N LEU A 130 6.04 8.32 -4.04
CA LEU A 130 6.98 9.34 -4.49
C LEU A 130 8.36 9.22 -3.82
N ASP A 131 8.40 8.93 -2.51
CA ASP A 131 9.63 8.72 -1.75
C ASP A 131 10.46 7.54 -2.29
N ALA A 132 9.81 6.43 -2.71
CA ALA A 132 10.51 5.28 -3.31
C ALA A 132 11.34 5.65 -4.57
N TYR A 133 11.06 6.82 -5.16
CA TYR A 133 11.70 7.35 -6.36
C TYR A 133 12.38 8.70 -6.12
N GLY A 134 12.48 9.18 -4.88
CA GLY A 134 13.13 10.45 -4.54
C GLY A 134 12.37 11.68 -5.05
N ARG A 135 11.04 11.61 -5.13
CA ARG A 135 10.14 12.64 -5.67
C ARG A 135 9.13 13.17 -4.64
N VAL A 136 9.37 12.92 -3.35
CA VAL A 136 8.47 13.34 -2.27
C VAL A 136 8.23 14.85 -2.32
N LEU A 137 6.99 15.29 -2.07
CA LEU A 137 6.63 16.71 -2.14
C LEU A 137 6.54 17.34 -0.75
N ASN A 138 6.14 16.56 0.24
CA ASN A 138 5.98 16.97 1.63
C ASN A 138 6.88 16.12 2.55
N ILE A 139 7.21 16.62 3.74
CA ILE A 139 7.93 15.86 4.78
C ILE A 139 7.55 16.32 6.18
#